data_AF-A0A2V8G0E5-F1
#
_entry.id   AF-A0A2V8G0E5-F1
#
_cell.length_a   1.000
_cell.length_b   1.000
_cell.length_c   1.000
_cell.angle_alpha   90.00
_cell.angle_beta   90.00
_cell.angle_gamma   90.00
#
_symmetry.space_group_name_H-M   'P 1'
#
loop_
_entity.id
_entity.type
_entity.pdbx_description
1 polymer ?
#
loop_
_entity_poly.entity_id
_entity_poly.type
_entity_poly.pdbx_seq_one_letter_code
_entity_poly.pdbx_strand_id
1 'polypeptide(L)' 'MKTKKDRRERIALRQRKRILGTAERPRLRVFRSVAHIYAQVIDDLNGTTIAAAGSTEPSLKD' A
#
# COMPACT_ATOMS: atom_id res chain seq x y z
N MET A 1 8.73 19.59 3.69
CA MET A 1 7.42 18.88 3.65
C MET A 1 6.41 19.96 3.41
N LYS A 2 5.83 20.03 2.22
CA LYS A 2 4.91 21.09 1.84
C LYS A 2 3.47 20.58 1.79
N THR A 3 3.27 19.29 1.55
CA THR A 3 1.92 18.70 1.42
C THR A 3 1.70 17.47 2.31
N LYS A 4 0.42 17.09 2.48
CA LYS A 4 0.01 15.83 3.13
C LYS A 4 0.52 14.60 2.36
N LYS A 5 0.79 14.71 1.06
CA LYS A 5 1.38 13.65 0.23
C LYS A 5 2.84 13.42 0.62
N ASP A 6 3.65 14.49 0.68
CA ASP A 6 5.07 14.42 1.05
C ASP A 6 5.28 13.76 2.42
N ARG A 7 4.39 14.06 3.38
CA ARG A 7 4.43 13.44 4.71
C ARG A 7 4.23 11.94 4.64
N ARG A 8 3.24 11.49 3.85
CA ARG A 8 2.94 10.06 3.69
C ARG A 8 4.08 9.34 3.00
N GLU A 9 4.66 9.92 1.95
CA GLU A 9 5.80 9.35 1.22
C GLU A 9 7.01 9.18 2.13
N ARG A 10 7.34 10.21 2.94
CA ARG A 10 8.43 10.11 3.91
C ARG A 10 8.22 9.00 4.93
N ILE A 11 7.01 8.90 5.50
CA ILE A 11 6.67 7.84 6.46
C ILE A 11 6.76 6.48 5.78
N ALA A 12 6.23 6.34 4.55
CA ALA A 12 6.31 5.11 3.78
C ALA A 12 7.76 4.69 3.51
N LEU A 13 8.63 5.62 3.08
CA LEU A 13 10.05 5.37 2.88
C LEU A 13 10.74 4.93 4.17
N ARG A 14 10.45 5.59 5.29
CA ARG A 14 10.98 5.20 6.61
C ARG A 14 10.54 3.78 7.00
N GLN A 15 9.28 3.44 6.79
CA GLN A 15 8.77 2.10 7.10
C GLN A 15 9.39 1.04 6.19
N ARG A 16 9.55 1.31 4.90
CA ARG A 16 10.19 0.40 3.93
C ARG A 16 11.66 0.10 4.24
N LYS A 17 12.36 0.99 4.96
CA LYS A 17 13.71 0.69 5.48
C LYS A 17 13.73 -0.42 6.53
N ARG A 18 12.61 -0.66 7.22
CA ARG A 18 12.48 -1.67 8.30
C ARG A 18 11.64 -2.87 7.89
N ILE A 19 10.74 -2.68 6.93
CA ILE A 19 9.76 -3.67 6.49
C ILE A 19 9.95 -3.85 4.99
N LEU A 20 10.61 -4.94 4.61
CA LEU A 20 10.77 -5.40 3.24
C LEU A 20 9.82 -6.59 3.02
N GLY A 21 9.05 -6.57 1.94
CA GLY A 21 8.23 -7.71 1.52
C GLY A 21 9.00 -8.67 0.62
N THR A 22 8.90 -9.96 0.87
CA THR A 22 9.42 -11.03 -0.01
C THR A 22 8.27 -11.86 -0.57
N ALA A 23 8.54 -12.78 -1.49
CA ALA A 23 7.52 -13.70 -2.00
C ALA A 23 6.85 -14.55 -0.90
N GLU A 24 7.62 -15.02 0.08
CA GLU A 24 7.11 -15.80 1.21
C GLU A 24 6.35 -14.91 2.22
N ARG A 25 6.85 -13.69 2.44
CA ARG A 25 6.25 -12.74 3.38
C ARG A 25 6.11 -11.35 2.74
N PRO A 26 5.11 -11.16 1.88
CA PRO A 26 4.93 -9.91 1.16
C PRO A 26 4.47 -8.80 2.10
N ARG A 27 4.80 -7.54 1.76
CA ARG A 27 4.38 -6.40 2.57
C ARG A 27 2.98 -5.93 2.17
N LEU A 28 2.17 -5.59 3.17
CA LEU A 28 0.89 -4.94 2.96
C LEU A 28 1.05 -3.42 2.95
N ARG A 29 0.60 -2.76 1.89
CA ARG A 29 0.51 -1.30 1.78
C ARG A 29 -0.95 -0.88 1.80
N VAL A 30 -1.31 0.00 2.73
CA VAL A 30 -2.65 0.59 2.81
C VAL A 30 -2.59 2.10 2.54
N PHE A 31 -3.48 2.58 1.69
CA PHE A 31 -3.74 4.00 1.49
C PHE A 31 -5.20 4.29 1.83
N ARG A 32 -5.43 5.29 2.70
CA ARG A 32 -6.76 5.75 3.08
C ARG A 32 -6.97 7.21 2.67
N SER A 33 -8.05 7.45 1.93
CA SER A 33 -8.59 8.77 1.64
C SER A 33 -9.76 9.06 2.60
N VAL A 34 -10.51 10.14 2.35
CA VAL A 34 -11.70 10.47 3.14
C VAL A 34 -12.84 9.49 2.86
N ALA A 35 -13.01 9.09 1.60
CA ALA A 35 -14.13 8.27 1.16
C ALA A 35 -13.76 6.80 0.91
N HIS A 36 -12.48 6.50 0.66
CA HIS A 36 -12.07 5.19 0.15
C HIS A 36 -10.80 4.67 0.81
N ILE A 37 -10.67 3.35 0.80
CA ILE A 37 -9.48 2.64 1.26
C ILE A 37 -9.00 1.70 0.15
N TYR A 38 -7.68 1.65 -0.01
CA TYR A 38 -7.01 0.80 -0.99
C TYR A 38 -5.87 0.06 -0.31
N ALA A 39 -5.75 -1.23 -0.60
CA ALA A 39 -4.75 -2.12 -0.06
C ALA A 39 -4.03 -2.89 -1.18
N GLN A 40 -2.73 -3.11 -1.01
CA GLN A 40 -1.89 -3.84 -1.96
C GLN A 40 -0.93 -4.75 -1.19
N VAL A 41 -0.84 -6.01 -1.60
CA VAL A 41 0.15 -6.99 -1.13
C VAL A 41 1.28 -7.03 -2.15
N ILE A 42 2.49 -6.69 -1.72
CA ILE A 42 3.62 -6.42 -2.63
C ILE A 42 4.84 -7.25 -2.21
N ASP A 43 5.45 -7.91 -3.20
CA ASP A 43 6.80 -8.45 -3.13
C ASP A 43 7.78 -7.38 -3.60
N ASP A 44 8.64 -6.89 -2.70
CA ASP A 44 9.59 -5.83 -3.01
C ASP A 44 10.82 -6.33 -3.76
N LEU A 45 11.17 -7.62 -3.63
CA LEU A 45 12.33 -8.20 -4.32
C LEU A 45 12.08 -8.27 -5.82
N ASN A 46 10.88 -8.73 -6.18
CA ASN A 46 10.44 -8.85 -7.57
C ASN A 46 9.69 -7.60 -8.07
N GLY A 47 9.51 -6.58 -7.23
CA GLY A 47 8.77 -5.36 -7.54
C GLY A 47 7.31 -5.60 -7.95
N THR A 48 6.73 -6.74 -7.59
CA THR A 48 5.45 -7.23 -8.11
C THR A 48 4.35 -7.09 -7.06
N THR A 49 3.18 -6.60 -7.48
CA THR A 49 1.99 -6.60 -6.63
C THR A 49 1.26 -7.92 -6.80
N ILE A 50 1.19 -8.73 -5.74
CA ILE A 50 0.57 -10.06 -5.75
C ILE A 50 -0.95 -9.94 -5.71
N ALA A 51 -1.47 -9.00 -4.91
CA ALA A 51 -2.90 -8.75 -4.79
C ALA A 51 -3.17 -7.27 -4.53
N ALA A 52 -4.34 -6.80 -4.98
CA ALA A 52 -4.86 -5.47 -4.69
C ALA A 52 -6.34 -5.56 -4.38
N ALA A 53 -6.81 -4.67 -3.51
CA ALA A 53 -8.22 -4.52 -3.17
C ALA A 53 -8.53 -3.06 -2.86
N GLY A 54 -9.76 -2.63 -3.14
CA GLY A 54 -10.23 -1.30 -2.81
C GLY A 54 -11.71 -1.29 -2.45
N SER A 55 -12.14 -0.29 -1.69
CA SER A 55 -13.56 -0.12 -1.34
C SER A 55 -14.46 0.24 -2.54
N THR A 56 -13.89 0.45 -3.73
CA THR A 56 -14.62 0.78 -4.95
C THR A 56 -14.75 -0.39 -5.92
N GLU A 57 -14.27 -1.57 -5.54
CA GLU A 57 -14.36 -2.78 -6.37
C GLU A 57 -15.83 -3.11 -6.70
N PRO A 58 -16.15 -3.48 -7.94
CA PRO A 58 -17.53 -3.79 -8.35
C PRO A 58 -18.16 -4.92 -7.53
N SER A 59 -17.34 -5.89 -7.08
CA SER A 59 -17.79 -7.03 -6.28
C SER A 59 -18.22 -6.67 -4.85
N LEU A 60 -17.95 -5.44 -4.40
CA LEU A 60 -18.29 -4.92 -3.07
C LEU A 60 -19.44 -3.90 -3.11
N LYS A 61 -20.01 -3.63 -4.30
CA LYS A 61 -21.16 -2.75 -4.44
C LYS A 61 -22.42 -3.61 -4.38
N ASP A 62 -23.28 -3.33 -3.39
CA ASP A 62 -24.64 -3.87 -3.30
C ASP A 62 -25.55 -3.32 -4.40
#